data_AF-A0A418RRH6-F1
#
_entry.id   AF-A0A418RRH6-F1
#
_cell.length_a   1.000
_cell.length_b   1.000
_cell.length_c   1.000
_cell.angle_alpha   90.00
_cell.angle_beta   90.00
_cell.angle_gamma   90.00
#
_symmetry.space_group_name_H-M   'P 1'
#
loop_
_entity.id
_entity.type
_entity.pdbx_description
1 polymer ?
#
loop_
_entity_poly.entity_id
_entity_poly.type
_entity_poly.pdbx_seq_one_letter_code
_entity_poly.pdbx_strand_id
1 'polypeptide(L)' 'MVAIDASFSPKSGRTSYGLDWFWNGSQGQAERGLEISLLALVDVTHNTAYTLSAYQSQSQ' A
#
# COMPACT_ATOMS: atom_id res chain seq x y z
N MET A 1 -18.80 -6.43 -0.61
CA MET A 1 -17.62 -7.27 -0.94
C MET A 1 -16.42 -6.71 -0.21
N VAL A 2 -15.44 -7.52 0.18
CA VAL A 2 -14.19 -7.02 0.79
C VAL A 2 -13.08 -7.06 -0.25
N ALA A 3 -12.29 -6.00 -0.35
CA ALA A 3 -11.14 -5.90 -1.23
C ALA A 3 -9.87 -5.62 -0.41
N ILE A 4 -8.75 -6.17 -0.88
CA ILE A 4 -7.41 -5.93 -0.33
C ILE A 4 -6.58 -5.32 -1.45
N ASP A 5 -5.84 -4.27 -1.13
CA ASP A 5 -4.93 -3.58 -2.05
C ASP A 5 -3.62 -3.23 -1.34
N ALA A 6 -2.56 -3.02 -2.11
CA ALA A 6 -1.28 -2.54 -1.60
C ALA A 6 -0.67 -1.50 -2.55
N SER A 7 -0.13 -0.44 -1.98
CA SER A 7 0.47 0.67 -2.72
C SER A 7 1.90 0.95 -2.28
N PHE A 8 2.76 1.25 -3.25
CA PHE A 8 4.15 1.64 -3.03
C PHE A 8 4.29 3.17 -2.97
N SER A 9 5.01 3.67 -1.97
CA SER A 9 5.37 5.08 -1.84
C SER A 9 6.89 5.26 -1.79
N PRO A 10 7.51 5.91 -2.80
CA PRO A 10 8.95 6.15 -2.80
C PRO A 10 9.35 7.16 -1.73
N LYS A 11 10.57 7.02 -1.19
CA LYS A 11 11.16 8.01 -0.27
C LYS A 11 12.60 8.31 -0.63
N SER A 12 12.93 9.60 -0.72
CA SER A 12 14.30 10.08 -0.97
C SER A 12 15.27 9.92 0.22
N GLY A 13 14.74 9.77 1.44
CA GLY A 13 15.52 9.67 2.67
C GLY A 13 15.73 8.24 3.15
N ARG A 14 16.56 8.06 4.19
CA ARG A 14 16.83 6.74 4.81
C ARG A 14 16.32 6.59 6.23
N THR A 15 15.76 7.66 6.80
CA THR A 15 15.38 7.76 8.22
C THR A 15 13.90 7.49 8.48
N SER A 16 13.09 7.36 7.43
CA SER A 16 11.68 6.99 7.60
C SER A 16 11.59 5.55 8.10
N TYR A 17 10.81 5.34 9.16
CA TYR A 17 10.56 4.02 9.71
C TYR A 17 9.83 3.12 8.70
N GLY A 18 10.16 1.83 8.67
CA GLY A 18 9.56 0.84 7.78
C GLY A 18 10.04 0.91 6.33
N LEU A 19 11.17 1.59 6.06
CA LEU A 19 11.79 1.59 4.74
C LEU A 19 12.40 0.22 4.42
N ASP A 20 11.87 -0.43 3.39
CA ASP A 20 12.38 -1.70 2.88
C ASP A 20 12.15 -1.82 1.37
N TRP A 21 12.48 -2.97 0.79
CA TRP A 21 12.24 -3.29 -0.61
C TRP A 21 10.83 -3.83 -0.82
N PHE A 22 10.02 -3.07 -1.54
CA PHE A 22 8.64 -3.40 -1.87
C PHE A 22 8.39 -3.30 -3.37
N TRP A 23 7.36 -3.98 -3.87
CA TRP A 23 7.03 -3.97 -5.29
C TRP A 23 6.45 -2.62 -5.74
N ASN A 24 7.13 -1.93 -6.67
CA ASN A 24 6.61 -0.74 -7.32
C ASN A 24 5.88 -1.13 -8.62
N GLY A 25 4.55 -1.14 -8.58
CA GLY A 25 3.73 -1.45 -9.76
C GLY A 25 3.95 -0.53 -10.95
N SER A 26 4.35 0.74 -10.73
CA SER A 26 4.60 1.70 -11.80
C SER A 26 5.91 1.44 -12.55
N GLN A 27 6.91 0.86 -11.88
CA GLN A 27 8.19 0.48 -12.51
C GLN A 27 8.29 -1.01 -12.82
N GLY A 28 7.34 -1.83 -12.34
CA GLY A 28 7.34 -3.28 -12.54
C GLY A 28 8.53 -3.98 -11.89
N GLN A 29 9.06 -3.43 -10.80
CA GLN A 29 10.21 -3.98 -10.07
C GLN A 29 10.14 -3.62 -8.59
N ALA A 30 10.91 -4.33 -7.76
CA ALA A 30 11.07 -3.98 -6.35
C ALA A 30 11.98 -2.75 -6.20
N GLU A 31 11.54 -1.80 -5.38
CA GLU A 31 12.28 -0.57 -5.06
C GLU A 31 12.27 -0.32 -3.55
N ARG A 32 13.26 0.43 -3.08
CA ARG A 32 13.33 0.83 -1.68
C ARG A 32 12.35 1.95 -1.39
N GLY A 33 11.36 1.70 -0.54
CA GLY A 33 10.31 2.64 -0.20
C GLY A 33 9.45 2.17 0.97
N LEU A 34 8.23 2.68 1.02
CA LEU A 34 7.21 2.26 1.98
C LEU A 34 6.09 1.53 1.26
N GLU A 35 5.55 0.48 1.88
CA GLU A 35 4.32 -0.17 1.43
C GLU A 35 3.17 0.18 2.38
N ILE A 36 2.03 0.51 1.79
CA ILE A 36 0.78 0.75 2.49
C ILE A 36 -0.21 -0.32 2.02
N SER A 37 -0.65 -1.17 2.96
CA SER A 37 -1.70 -2.16 2.75
C SER A 37 -3.06 -1.60 3.13
N LEU A 38 -4.09 -1.90 2.34
CA LEU A 38 -5.45 -1.39 2.50
C LEU A 38 -6.47 -2.53 2.53
N LEU A 39 -7.43 -2.42 3.44
CA LEU A 39 -8.66 -3.21 3.43
C LEU A 39 -9.85 -2.28 3.16
N ALA A 40 -10.69 -2.63 2.19
CA ALA A 40 -11.86 -1.84 1.84
C ALA A 40 -13.13 -2.68 1.75
N LEU A 41 -14.25 -2.06 2.11
CA LEU A 41 -15.59 -2.56 1.83
C LEU A 41 -16.05 -1.96 0.49
N VAL A 42 -16.26 -2.81 -0.49
CA VAL A 42 -16.77 -2.44 -1.81
C VAL A 42 -18.28 -2.60 -1.84
N ASP A 43 -18.97 -1.48 -2.09
CA ASP A 43 -20.36 -1.40 -2.47
C ASP A 43 -20.46 -1.35 -4.00
N VAL A 44 -20.87 -2.48 -4.59
CA VAL A 44 -21.02 -2.62 -6.04
C VAL A 44 -22.25 -1.91 -6.59
N THR A 45 -23.28 -1.70 -5.77
CA THR A 45 -24.51 -1.02 -6.18
C THR A 45 -24.24 0.47 -6.41
N HIS A 46 -23.45 1.07 -5.52
CA HIS A 46 -23.08 2.49 -5.59
C HIS A 46 -21.70 2.73 -6.22
N ASN A 47 -21.05 1.69 -6.75
CA ASN A 47 -19.70 1.74 -7.34
C ASN A 47 -18.69 2.51 -6.45
N THR A 48 -18.71 2.23 -5.15
CA THR A 48 -17.92 2.95 -4.15
C THR A 48 -17.17 1.99 -3.26
N ALA A 49 -15.91 2.29 -2.96
CA ALA A 49 -15.11 1.56 -1.98
C ALA A 49 -14.88 2.43 -0.75
N TYR A 50 -15.15 1.87 0.43
CA TYR A 50 -14.93 2.50 1.72
C TYR A 50 -13.72 1.88 2.40
N THR A 51 -12.73 2.69 2.75
CA THR A 51 -11.55 2.22 3.50
C THR A 51 -11.96 1.78 4.90
N LEU A 52 -11.70 0.51 5.22
CA LEU A 52 -11.88 -0.04 6.56
C LEU A 52 -10.60 0.09 7.39
N SER A 53 -9.45 -0.19 6.78
CA SER A 53 -8.15 -0.01 7.42
C SER A 53 -7.07 0.31 6.39
N ALA A 54 -6.06 1.05 6.85
CA ALA A 54 -4.82 1.29 6.13
C ALA A 54 -3.67 1.08 7.11
N TYR A 55 -2.66 0.31 6.71
CA TYR A 55 -1.53 -0.02 7.56
C TYR A 55 -0.23 0.09 6.76
N GLN A 56 0.80 0.69 7.36
CA GLN A 56 2.14 0.72 6.77
C GLN A 56 2.88 -0.54 7.17
N SER A 57 3.32 -1.33 6.19
CA SER A 57 4.11 -2.53 6.44
C SER A 57 5.41 -2.16 7.18
N GLN A 58 5.76 -2.96 8.19
CA GLN A 58 7.03 -2.82 8.90
C GLN A 58 8.14 -3.42 8.03
N SER A 59 9.33 -2.81 8.08
CA SER A 59 10.54 -3.45 7.56
C SER A 59 10.81 -4.71 8.37
N GLN A 60 11.09 -5.84 7.71
CA GLN A 60 11.37 -7.11 8.40
C GLN A 60 12.66 -7.04 9.23
#